data_AF-A0A2E3VWI8-F1
#
_entry.id   AF-A0A2E3VWI8-F1
#
_cell.length_a   1.000
_cell.length_b   1.000
_cell.length_c   1.000
_cell.angle_alpha   90.00
_cell.angle_beta   90.00
_cell.angle_gamma   90.00
#
_symmetry.space_group_name_H-M   'P 1'
#
loop_
_entity.id
_entity.type
_entity.pdbx_description
1 polymer ?
#
loop_
_entity_poly.entity_id
_entity_poly.type
_entity_poly.pdbx_seq_one_letter_code
_entity_poly.pdbx_strand_id
1 'polypeptide(L)'
;MRPSENDKNYEWPDYKRDFEALPPEKLFSNNRSVEMSAASKYDYLFGDQNTIFNKEIDFADSVYNRHNRISHWFGICHGTAIASFSYPEPVKGVTVKAFNNSDLHFTSIDIKRLAAYVWAENQKQSFQVGGRCYSNELGSREAFCLDTNPATFHLSLLNYIGVYGKTFIIDNAYDSMVWNRPVLSFRYKYKNPLTKLPSNKLKYSLLKLENYVNDPKAKFRAKDAFYIVEVEMTVELLYGDKDPKPNRLDSAYKINYSYDLEIDRNGNIIGGEWITKYHPDFTWMIKEGTSPSTTEDIFLKDFLWDGKTPLDYYVRSLGKQAAKKGKVLEYIVRSLIELTKEK
;
A
#
# COMPACT_ATOMS: atom_id res chain seq x y z
N MET A 1 -7.08 14.94 -1.60
CA MET A 1 -6.70 16.30 -1.16
C MET A 1 -6.09 16.18 0.22
N ARG A 2 -4.77 16.01 0.34
CA ARG A 2 -4.16 16.00 1.69
C ARG A 2 -2.91 16.87 1.69
N PRO A 3 -2.64 17.58 2.80
CA PRO A 3 -1.57 18.57 2.87
C PRO A 3 -0.25 18.01 2.36
N SER A 4 0.47 18.79 1.56
CA SER A 4 1.83 18.44 1.19
C SER A 4 2.76 18.74 2.38
N GLU A 5 3.76 17.90 2.63
CA GLU A 5 4.77 18.11 3.69
C GLU A 5 5.55 19.44 3.55
N ASN A 6 5.43 20.12 2.41
CA ASN A 6 6.24 21.27 2.04
C ASN A 6 5.72 22.60 2.61
N ASP A 7 4.52 22.67 3.19
CA ASP A 7 4.01 23.90 3.78
C ASP A 7 3.58 23.70 5.24
N LYS A 8 4.55 23.84 6.16
CA LYS A 8 4.35 23.64 7.60
C LYS A 8 3.41 24.68 8.23
N ASN A 9 3.10 25.77 7.53
CA ASN A 9 2.26 26.85 8.03
C ASN A 9 0.82 26.78 7.50
N TYR A 10 0.52 25.79 6.67
CA TYR A 10 -0.76 25.70 5.96
C TYR A 10 -1.54 24.50 6.49
N GLU A 11 -2.58 24.76 7.26
CA GLU A 11 -3.35 23.73 7.96
C GLU A 11 -4.66 23.38 7.22
N TRP A 12 -5.36 22.35 7.69
CA TRP A 12 -6.63 21.93 7.09
C TRP A 12 -7.65 23.06 6.88
N PRO A 13 -7.87 23.99 7.83
CA PRO A 13 -8.78 25.13 7.61
C PRO A 13 -8.39 26.01 6.42
N ASP A 14 -7.09 26.16 6.14
CA ASP A 14 -6.61 26.92 4.98
C ASP A 14 -6.95 26.19 3.68
N TYR A 15 -6.66 24.88 3.61
CA TYR A 15 -7.01 24.07 2.44
C TYR A 15 -8.51 24.11 2.17
N LYS A 16 -9.31 23.97 3.23
CA LYS A 16 -10.77 24.01 3.13
C LYS A 16 -11.26 25.35 2.57
N ARG A 17 -10.75 26.47 3.09
CA ARG A 17 -11.08 27.81 2.61
C ARG A 17 -10.73 27.98 1.12
N ASP A 18 -9.58 27.46 0.68
CA ASP A 18 -9.20 27.52 -0.74
C ASP A 18 -10.12 26.67 -1.62
N PHE A 19 -10.51 25.48 -1.15
CA PHE A 19 -11.49 24.63 -1.84
C PHE A 19 -12.89 25.28 -1.94
N GLU A 20 -13.33 25.97 -0.89
CA GLU A 20 -14.61 26.70 -0.87
C GLU A 20 -14.57 27.96 -1.74
N ALA A 21 -13.44 28.65 -1.81
CA ALA A 21 -13.25 29.82 -2.66
C ALA A 21 -13.29 29.42 -4.16
N LEU A 22 -12.63 28.32 -4.49
CA LEU A 22 -12.44 27.83 -5.85
C LEU A 22 -12.88 26.36 -6.01
N PRO A 23 -14.20 26.08 -5.90
CA PRO A 23 -14.71 24.72 -6.01
C PRO A 23 -14.61 24.21 -7.45
N PRO A 24 -14.71 22.89 -7.68
CA PRO A 24 -14.40 22.30 -8.97
C PRO A 24 -15.26 22.81 -10.15
N GLU A 25 -16.51 23.20 -9.90
CA GLU A 25 -17.40 23.78 -10.93
C GLU A 25 -16.83 25.11 -11.45
N LYS A 26 -16.29 25.96 -10.55
CA LYS A 26 -15.63 27.22 -10.93
C LYS A 26 -14.32 26.99 -11.66
N LEU A 27 -13.56 25.97 -11.28
CA LEU A 27 -12.34 25.58 -12.01
C LEU A 27 -12.69 25.19 -13.43
N PHE A 28 -13.74 24.40 -13.62
CA PHE A 28 -14.19 24.00 -14.94
C PHE A 28 -14.69 25.20 -15.76
N SER A 29 -15.57 26.04 -15.21
CA SER A 29 -16.13 27.19 -15.93
C SER A 29 -15.07 28.21 -16.37
N ASN A 30 -13.94 28.26 -15.66
CA ASN A 30 -12.82 29.16 -15.94
C ASN A 30 -11.74 28.52 -16.85
N ASN A 31 -12.02 27.40 -17.52
CA ASN A 31 -11.06 26.63 -18.32
C ASN A 31 -9.81 26.18 -17.55
N ARG A 32 -9.94 25.97 -16.24
CA ARG A 32 -8.89 25.51 -15.32
C ARG A 32 -9.10 24.06 -14.88
N SER A 33 -9.72 23.24 -15.73
CA SER A 33 -10.04 21.84 -15.42
C SER A 33 -8.81 20.97 -15.10
N VAL A 34 -7.61 21.38 -15.54
CA VAL A 34 -6.34 20.71 -15.21
C VAL A 34 -6.06 20.75 -13.71
N GLU A 35 -6.48 21.80 -13.01
CA GLU A 35 -6.28 22.01 -11.57
C GLU A 35 -7.30 21.27 -10.70
N MET A 36 -8.34 20.71 -11.31
CA MET A 36 -9.30 19.87 -10.59
C MET A 36 -8.59 18.66 -9.97
N SER A 37 -9.02 18.27 -8.78
CA SER A 37 -8.55 17.02 -8.18
C SER A 37 -8.98 15.80 -8.99
N ALA A 38 -8.27 14.68 -8.84
CA ALA A 38 -8.66 13.41 -9.44
C ALA A 38 -10.11 13.00 -9.11
N ALA A 39 -10.56 13.26 -7.87
CA ALA A 39 -11.93 13.03 -7.41
C ALA A 39 -12.93 13.89 -8.19
N SER A 40 -12.67 15.19 -8.32
CA SER A 40 -13.52 16.11 -9.08
C SER A 40 -13.61 15.72 -10.55
N LYS A 41 -12.47 15.39 -11.18
CA LYS A 41 -12.43 14.95 -12.57
C LYS A 41 -13.25 13.67 -12.76
N TYR A 42 -13.16 12.74 -11.82
CA TYR A 42 -13.97 11.52 -11.82
C TYR A 42 -15.47 11.81 -11.70
N ASP A 43 -15.90 12.63 -10.74
CA ASP A 43 -17.31 12.99 -10.59
C ASP A 43 -17.87 13.67 -11.85
N TYR A 44 -17.05 14.54 -12.47
CA TYR A 44 -17.37 15.29 -13.69
C TYR A 44 -17.60 14.38 -14.91
N LEU A 45 -17.05 13.17 -14.96
CA LEU A 45 -17.36 12.21 -16.04
C LEU A 45 -18.86 11.89 -16.11
N PHE A 46 -19.58 11.99 -15.00
CA PHE A 46 -20.97 11.59 -14.91
C PHE A 46 -21.96 12.76 -14.89
N GLY A 47 -21.51 13.97 -14.61
CA GLY A 47 -22.34 15.17 -14.50
C GLY A 47 -21.67 16.27 -13.70
N ASP A 48 -22.33 17.43 -13.65
CA ASP A 48 -21.88 18.58 -12.86
C ASP A 48 -22.20 18.39 -11.37
N GLN A 49 -21.38 17.58 -10.70
CA GLN A 49 -21.51 17.22 -9.28
C GLN A 49 -20.11 16.97 -8.70
N ASN A 50 -19.98 17.08 -7.38
CA ASN A 50 -18.72 16.88 -6.66
C ASN A 50 -18.87 15.88 -5.50
N THR A 51 -19.41 14.70 -5.80
CA THR A 51 -19.81 13.74 -4.78
C THR A 51 -18.62 13.11 -4.04
N ILE A 52 -17.65 12.52 -4.76
CA ILE A 52 -16.43 12.01 -4.14
C ILE A 52 -15.60 13.16 -3.57
N PHE A 53 -15.51 14.28 -4.31
CA PHE A 53 -14.78 15.46 -3.83
C PHE A 53 -15.27 15.91 -2.45
N ASN A 54 -16.58 16.15 -2.29
CA ASN A 54 -17.16 16.62 -1.03
C ASN A 54 -17.00 15.59 0.09
N LYS A 55 -17.14 14.29 -0.20
CA LYS A 55 -16.91 13.23 0.80
C LYS A 55 -15.49 13.25 1.37
N GLU A 56 -14.48 13.53 0.54
CA GLU A 56 -13.10 13.65 1.01
C GLU A 56 -12.90 14.89 1.90
N ILE A 57 -13.59 16.00 1.58
CA ILE A 57 -13.62 17.19 2.43
C ILE A 57 -14.27 16.88 3.78
N ASP A 58 -15.45 16.24 3.77
CA ASP A 58 -16.18 15.87 4.99
C ASP A 58 -15.36 14.91 5.87
N PHE A 59 -14.65 13.96 5.28
CA PHE A 59 -13.77 13.06 5.99
C PHE A 59 -12.61 13.81 6.66
N ALA A 60 -11.94 14.69 5.91
CA ALA A 60 -10.84 15.50 6.43
C ALA A 60 -11.31 16.45 7.55
N ASP A 61 -12.48 17.06 7.41
CA ASP A 61 -13.15 17.82 8.47
C ASP A 61 -13.40 16.97 9.71
N SER A 62 -13.93 15.75 9.55
CA SER A 62 -14.20 14.85 10.66
C SER A 62 -12.92 14.50 11.44
N VAL A 63 -11.82 14.23 10.74
CA VAL A 63 -10.52 13.95 11.34
C VAL A 63 -9.99 15.18 12.07
N TYR A 64 -10.04 16.36 11.44
CA TYR A 64 -9.58 17.60 12.05
C TYR A 64 -10.40 17.97 13.29
N ASN A 65 -11.73 17.89 13.23
CA ASN A 65 -12.61 18.19 14.36
C ASN A 65 -12.37 17.26 15.57
N ARG A 66 -11.95 16.01 15.31
CA ARG A 66 -11.64 15.04 16.38
C ARG A 66 -10.26 15.26 17.00
N HIS A 67 -9.27 15.64 16.20
CA HIS A 67 -7.86 15.61 16.60
C HIS A 67 -7.17 16.98 16.63
N ASN A 68 -7.87 18.03 16.20
CA ASN A 68 -7.37 19.40 15.99
C ASN A 68 -6.13 19.49 15.08
N ARG A 69 -5.92 18.45 14.24
CA ARG A 69 -4.84 18.36 13.24
C ARG A 69 -5.12 17.20 12.28
N ILE A 70 -4.65 17.29 11.05
CA ILE A 70 -4.52 16.14 10.14
C ILE A 70 -3.04 15.79 10.11
N SER A 71 -2.67 14.58 10.58
CA SER A 71 -1.25 14.19 10.60
C SER A 71 -0.73 13.98 9.18
N HIS A 72 0.50 14.38 8.91
CA HIS A 72 1.13 14.32 7.58
C HIS A 72 1.13 12.91 6.94
N TRP A 73 1.12 11.85 7.77
CA TRP A 73 1.09 10.47 7.32
C TRP A 73 -0.33 9.95 7.02
N PHE A 74 -1.41 10.72 7.28
CA PHE A 74 -2.76 10.31 6.89
C PHE A 74 -2.83 10.18 5.36
N GLY A 75 -2.83 8.94 4.88
CA GLY A 75 -2.85 8.63 3.46
C GLY A 75 -3.86 7.54 3.12
N ILE A 76 -3.83 7.15 1.85
CA ILE A 76 -4.45 5.92 1.34
C ILE A 76 -3.34 4.93 0.94
N CYS A 77 -2.27 4.87 1.73
CA CYS A 77 -1.07 4.08 1.42
C CYS A 77 -1.39 2.59 1.23
N HIS A 78 -2.41 2.07 1.93
CA HIS A 78 -2.93 0.71 1.74
C HIS A 78 -3.50 0.49 0.33
N GLY A 79 -4.18 1.48 -0.23
CA GLY A 79 -4.67 1.46 -1.61
C GLY A 79 -3.54 1.62 -2.62
N THR A 80 -2.62 2.56 -2.38
CA THR A 80 -1.44 2.78 -3.23
C THR A 80 -0.55 1.54 -3.32
N ALA A 81 -0.33 0.85 -2.20
CA ALA A 81 0.48 -0.35 -2.14
C ALA A 81 -0.09 -1.43 -3.07
N ILE A 82 -1.39 -1.72 -3.00
CA ILE A 82 -2.01 -2.71 -3.88
C ILE A 82 -2.00 -2.27 -5.34
N ALA A 83 -2.39 -1.01 -5.60
CA ALA A 83 -2.47 -0.47 -6.95
C ALA A 83 -1.13 -0.57 -7.71
N SER A 84 0.00 -0.43 -7.00
CA SER A 84 1.35 -0.44 -7.59
C SER A 84 1.75 -1.75 -8.27
N PHE A 85 1.16 -2.88 -7.88
CA PHE A 85 1.43 -4.19 -8.48
C PHE A 85 0.18 -4.83 -9.12
N SER A 86 -1.01 -4.28 -8.87
CA SER A 86 -2.26 -4.80 -9.43
C SER A 86 -2.64 -4.14 -10.76
N TYR A 87 -2.07 -2.98 -11.06
CA TYR A 87 -2.27 -2.27 -12.31
C TYR A 87 -0.95 -1.98 -13.02
N PRO A 88 -0.94 -1.97 -14.37
CA PRO A 88 0.14 -1.35 -15.13
C PRO A 88 0.31 0.11 -14.73
N GLU A 89 1.56 0.58 -14.71
CA GLU A 89 1.84 1.97 -14.35
C GLU A 89 1.28 2.95 -15.40
N PRO A 90 0.46 3.94 -15.01
CA PRO A 90 0.07 5.03 -15.90
C PRO A 90 1.27 5.92 -16.21
N VAL A 91 1.75 5.89 -17.46
CA VAL A 91 2.99 6.60 -17.88
C VAL A 91 2.75 7.98 -18.47
N LYS A 92 1.53 8.29 -18.92
CA LYS A 92 1.16 9.57 -19.55
C LYS A 92 -0.24 10.02 -19.15
N GLY A 93 -0.49 11.32 -19.32
CA GLY A 93 -1.85 11.87 -19.20
C GLY A 93 -2.71 11.52 -20.42
N VAL A 94 -4.02 11.55 -20.24
CA VAL A 94 -5.03 11.24 -21.28
C VAL A 94 -6.11 12.31 -21.27
N THR A 95 -6.65 12.60 -22.46
CA THR A 95 -7.81 13.48 -22.61
C THR A 95 -8.99 12.63 -23.05
N VAL A 96 -10.11 12.78 -22.36
CA VAL A 96 -11.34 12.03 -22.59
C VAL A 96 -12.55 12.97 -22.67
N LYS A 97 -13.67 12.48 -23.20
CA LYS A 97 -14.92 13.23 -23.23
C LYS A 97 -15.70 13.13 -21.93
N ALA A 98 -16.02 14.27 -21.33
CA ALA A 98 -16.91 14.37 -20.18
C ALA A 98 -18.38 14.27 -20.60
N PHE A 99 -19.28 14.30 -19.60
CA PHE A 99 -20.72 14.10 -19.78
C PHE A 99 -21.41 15.07 -20.75
N ASN A 100 -20.84 16.27 -20.93
CA ASN A 100 -21.31 17.35 -21.79
C ASN A 100 -20.50 17.46 -23.10
N ASN A 101 -19.71 16.42 -23.43
CA ASN A 101 -18.84 16.34 -24.60
C ASN A 101 -17.62 17.29 -24.59
N SER A 102 -17.35 17.97 -23.48
CA SER A 102 -16.12 18.74 -23.31
C SER A 102 -14.91 17.81 -23.13
N ASP A 103 -13.73 18.32 -23.44
CA ASP A 103 -12.47 17.63 -23.16
C ASP A 103 -12.12 17.74 -21.67
N LEU A 104 -11.77 16.60 -21.07
CA LEU A 104 -11.33 16.50 -19.69
C LEU A 104 -9.98 15.78 -19.64
N HIS A 105 -8.96 16.46 -19.11
CA HIS A 105 -7.60 15.95 -19.05
C HIS A 105 -7.28 15.33 -17.69
N PHE A 106 -6.95 14.04 -17.70
CA PHE A 106 -6.39 13.32 -16.56
C PHE A 106 -4.88 13.24 -16.72
N THR A 107 -4.14 13.72 -15.73
CA THR A 107 -2.69 13.48 -15.67
C THR A 107 -2.42 12.02 -15.27
N SER A 108 -1.20 11.52 -15.49
CA SER A 108 -0.81 10.19 -14.99
C SER A 108 -0.95 10.09 -13.46
N ILE A 109 -0.69 11.19 -12.74
CA ILE A 109 -0.86 11.29 -11.29
C ILE A 109 -2.33 11.18 -10.90
N ASP A 110 -3.26 11.78 -11.66
CA ASP A 110 -4.69 11.66 -11.39
C ASP A 110 -5.16 10.20 -11.53
N ILE A 111 -4.67 9.50 -12.55
CA ILE A 111 -5.01 8.08 -12.78
C ILE A 111 -4.41 7.21 -11.67
N LYS A 112 -3.15 7.44 -11.29
CA LYS A 112 -2.51 6.76 -10.14
C LYS A 112 -3.30 7.00 -8.84
N ARG A 113 -3.80 8.22 -8.60
CA ARG A 113 -4.64 8.55 -7.44
C ARG A 113 -5.97 7.81 -7.46
N LEU A 114 -6.67 7.74 -8.60
CA LEU A 114 -7.91 6.97 -8.72
C LEU A 114 -7.67 5.46 -8.54
N ALA A 115 -6.58 4.93 -9.09
CA ALA A 115 -6.20 3.53 -8.92
C ALA A 115 -5.95 3.19 -7.44
N ALA A 116 -5.25 4.06 -6.72
CA ALA A 116 -5.06 3.93 -5.28
C ALA A 116 -6.39 4.03 -4.52
N TYR A 117 -7.25 4.99 -4.90
CA TYR A 117 -8.54 5.22 -4.25
C TYR A 117 -9.47 4.02 -4.34
N VAL A 118 -9.59 3.43 -5.54
CA VAL A 118 -10.38 2.21 -5.78
C VAL A 118 -9.94 1.09 -4.84
N TRP A 119 -8.63 0.84 -4.72
CA TRP A 119 -8.12 -0.16 -3.79
C TRP A 119 -8.23 0.25 -2.32
N ALA A 120 -8.31 1.54 -2.00
CA ALA A 120 -8.46 2.01 -0.64
C ALA A 120 -9.89 1.82 -0.11
N GLU A 121 -10.88 2.27 -0.88
CA GLU A 121 -12.26 2.44 -0.43
C GLU A 121 -13.22 1.34 -0.89
N ASN A 122 -12.92 0.65 -2.00
CA ASN A 122 -13.76 -0.46 -2.43
C ASN A 122 -13.51 -1.72 -1.58
N GLN A 123 -14.49 -2.61 -1.60
CA GLN A 123 -14.43 -3.84 -0.81
C GLN A 123 -13.37 -4.78 -1.37
N LYS A 124 -12.51 -5.30 -0.48
CA LYS A 124 -11.45 -6.25 -0.80
C LYS A 124 -11.28 -7.22 0.35
N GLN A 125 -10.92 -8.45 0.06
CA GLN A 125 -10.49 -9.41 1.07
C GLN A 125 -8.96 -9.38 1.17
N SER A 126 -8.46 -9.03 2.36
CA SER A 126 -7.04 -9.12 2.69
C SER A 126 -6.78 -10.28 3.66
N PHE A 127 -5.60 -10.85 3.56
CA PHE A 127 -5.06 -11.85 4.47
C PHE A 127 -3.86 -11.23 5.15
N GLN A 128 -3.87 -11.23 6.48
CA GLN A 128 -2.85 -10.60 7.29
C GLN A 128 -2.26 -11.63 8.26
N VAL A 129 -0.95 -11.53 8.46
CA VAL A 129 -0.21 -12.23 9.50
C VAL A 129 0.47 -11.19 10.39
N GLY A 130 0.39 -11.40 11.70
CA GLY A 130 0.73 -10.37 12.68
C GLY A 130 -0.41 -9.39 12.90
N GLY A 131 -0.32 -8.60 13.96
CA GLY A 131 -1.32 -7.62 14.35
C GLY A 131 -0.68 -6.31 14.76
N ARG A 132 -1.48 -5.26 14.84
CA ARG A 132 -1.02 -4.02 15.48
C ARG A 132 -0.99 -4.23 16.98
N CYS A 133 0.09 -3.79 17.62
CA CYS A 133 0.08 -3.58 19.04
C CYS A 133 -0.14 -2.09 19.35
N TYR A 134 -1.15 -1.80 20.18
CA TYR A 134 -1.43 -0.43 20.63
C TYR A 134 -0.68 -0.06 21.91
N SER A 135 0.10 -0.98 22.47
CA SER A 135 1.04 -0.69 23.55
C SER A 135 2.32 -0.09 22.97
N ASN A 136 2.98 0.79 23.72
CA ASN A 136 4.30 1.29 23.35
C ASN A 136 5.42 0.26 23.66
N GLU A 137 5.06 -0.96 24.09
CA GLU A 137 6.00 -2.01 24.42
C GLU A 137 6.41 -2.79 23.18
N LEU A 138 7.60 -2.47 22.71
CA LEU A 138 8.25 -3.10 21.57
C LEU A 138 8.57 -4.56 21.89
N GLY A 139 8.01 -5.50 21.11
CA GLY A 139 8.19 -6.94 21.35
C GLY A 139 7.40 -7.48 22.54
N SER A 140 6.28 -6.84 22.92
CA SER A 140 5.41 -7.38 23.96
C SER A 140 4.91 -8.77 23.58
N ARG A 141 4.89 -9.65 24.59
CA ARG A 141 4.54 -11.06 24.44
C ARG A 141 3.10 -11.33 24.91
N GLU A 142 2.32 -10.28 25.12
CA GLU A 142 0.89 -10.40 25.36
C GLU A 142 0.21 -10.94 24.12
N ALA A 143 -0.76 -11.86 24.29
CA ALA A 143 -1.40 -12.55 23.17
C ALA A 143 -2.03 -11.59 22.13
N PHE A 144 -2.43 -10.39 22.55
CA PHE A 144 -3.00 -9.35 21.68
C PHE A 144 -1.95 -8.41 21.05
N CYS A 145 -0.67 -8.59 21.36
CA CYS A 145 0.46 -7.76 20.94
C CYS A 145 1.60 -8.61 20.31
N LEU A 146 1.32 -9.87 19.96
CA LEU A 146 2.33 -10.72 19.32
C LEU A 146 2.64 -10.21 17.91
N ASP A 147 3.86 -9.69 17.76
CA ASP A 147 4.41 -9.28 16.48
C ASP A 147 4.58 -10.47 15.51
N THR A 148 4.81 -10.17 14.24
CA THR A 148 5.10 -11.19 13.23
C THR A 148 6.32 -12.02 13.64
N ASN A 149 6.16 -13.34 13.81
CA ASN A 149 7.28 -14.24 14.09
C ASN A 149 8.31 -14.20 12.92
N PRO A 150 9.63 -14.08 13.19
CA PRO A 150 10.63 -13.96 12.13
C PRO A 150 10.74 -15.19 11.23
N ALA A 151 10.40 -16.39 11.71
CA ALA A 151 10.30 -17.57 10.85
C ALA A 151 9.17 -17.40 9.83
N THR A 152 8.01 -16.93 10.27
CA THR A 152 6.89 -16.65 9.37
C THR A 152 7.26 -15.56 8.37
N PHE A 153 7.91 -14.48 8.81
CA PHE A 153 8.42 -13.44 7.92
C PHE A 153 9.42 -13.97 6.89
N HIS A 154 10.40 -14.76 7.33
CA HIS A 154 11.41 -15.38 6.48
C HIS A 154 10.79 -16.30 5.43
N LEU A 155 9.87 -17.18 5.86
CA LEU A 155 9.15 -18.09 4.99
C LEU A 155 8.24 -17.35 4.01
N SER A 156 7.57 -16.27 4.42
CA SER A 156 6.76 -15.43 3.54
C SER A 156 7.62 -14.82 2.42
N LEU A 157 8.80 -14.28 2.74
CA LEU A 157 9.72 -13.75 1.74
C LEU A 157 10.24 -14.84 0.78
N LEU A 158 10.73 -15.96 1.32
CA LEU A 158 11.22 -17.07 0.51
C LEU A 158 10.15 -17.59 -0.45
N ASN A 159 8.93 -17.84 0.05
CA ASN A 159 7.88 -18.44 -0.77
C ASN A 159 7.29 -17.42 -1.75
N TYR A 160 6.82 -16.26 -1.28
CA TYR A 160 6.15 -15.31 -2.16
C TYR A 160 7.10 -14.63 -3.13
N ILE A 161 8.18 -14.02 -2.63
CA ILE A 161 9.11 -13.31 -3.49
C ILE A 161 10.02 -14.30 -4.23
N GLY A 162 10.60 -15.26 -3.51
CA GLY A 162 11.63 -16.15 -4.05
C GLY A 162 11.12 -17.28 -4.95
N VAL A 163 10.04 -17.97 -4.54
CA VAL A 163 9.51 -19.13 -5.26
C VAL A 163 8.40 -18.73 -6.24
N TYR A 164 7.43 -17.93 -5.79
CA TYR A 164 6.26 -17.58 -6.59
C TYR A 164 6.46 -16.34 -7.47
N GLY A 165 7.51 -15.55 -7.24
CA GLY A 165 7.74 -14.28 -7.95
C GLY A 165 6.62 -13.25 -7.73
N LYS A 166 5.94 -13.32 -6.57
CA LYS A 166 4.81 -12.47 -6.19
C LYS A 166 5.21 -11.56 -5.03
N THR A 167 4.57 -10.40 -4.95
CA THR A 167 4.78 -9.45 -3.85
C THR A 167 3.72 -9.59 -2.76
N PHE A 168 4.05 -9.12 -1.56
CA PHE A 168 3.13 -8.84 -0.47
C PHE A 168 3.52 -7.52 0.19
N ILE A 169 2.68 -7.03 1.08
CA ILE A 169 2.82 -5.71 1.70
C ILE A 169 3.27 -5.90 3.13
N ILE A 170 4.22 -5.08 3.57
CA ILE A 170 4.63 -5.01 4.97
C ILE A 170 4.30 -3.63 5.52
N ASP A 171 3.93 -3.58 6.80
CA ASP A 171 4.08 -2.35 7.56
C ASP A 171 5.53 -2.24 8.03
N ASN A 172 6.22 -1.20 7.58
CA ASN A 172 7.62 -0.98 7.94
C ASN A 172 7.78 0.16 8.97
N ALA A 173 6.67 0.74 9.44
CA ALA A 173 6.67 1.62 10.60
C ALA A 173 6.77 0.79 11.88
N TYR A 174 7.33 1.36 12.93
CA TYR A 174 7.44 0.72 14.25
C TYR A 174 6.87 1.62 15.35
N ASP A 175 5.99 2.55 14.94
CA ASP A 175 5.35 3.53 15.79
C ASP A 175 3.85 3.59 15.44
N SER A 176 3.13 4.58 15.96
CA SER A 176 1.70 4.72 15.69
C SER A 176 1.33 4.92 14.20
N MET A 177 2.31 5.26 13.35
CA MET A 177 2.11 5.46 11.91
C MET A 177 2.01 4.10 11.22
N VAL A 178 1.29 4.04 10.10
CA VAL A 178 1.19 2.82 9.29
C VAL A 178 1.73 3.12 7.89
N TRP A 179 2.79 2.41 7.49
CA TRP A 179 3.42 2.57 6.19
C TRP A 179 3.36 1.26 5.41
N ASN A 180 2.28 1.11 4.66
CA ASN A 180 2.07 -0.04 3.77
C ASN A 180 3.01 0.03 2.56
N ARG A 181 3.95 -0.91 2.48
CA ARG A 181 4.92 -0.98 1.38
C ARG A 181 4.98 -2.35 0.73
N PRO A 182 4.81 -2.43 -0.60
CA PRO A 182 5.12 -3.63 -1.35
C PRO A 182 6.59 -4.01 -1.24
N VAL A 183 6.87 -5.30 -1.07
CA VAL A 183 8.23 -5.85 -1.09
C VAL A 183 8.65 -6.06 -2.55
N LEU A 184 9.79 -5.49 -2.93
CA LEU A 184 10.37 -5.63 -4.27
C LEU A 184 11.31 -6.83 -4.35
N SER A 185 12.22 -6.94 -3.38
CA SER A 185 13.23 -7.98 -3.36
C SER A 185 13.72 -8.23 -1.95
N PHE A 186 14.44 -9.33 -1.76
CA PHE A 186 15.19 -9.58 -0.54
C PHE A 186 16.48 -10.32 -0.88
N ARG A 187 17.46 -10.19 0.02
CA ARG A 187 18.68 -10.97 0.01
C ARG A 187 19.07 -11.26 1.45
N TYR A 188 19.71 -12.39 1.69
CA TYR A 188 20.11 -12.75 3.03
C TYR A 188 21.36 -13.63 3.04
N LYS A 189 22.01 -13.67 4.20
CA LYS A 189 23.12 -14.57 4.51
C LYS A 189 22.92 -15.12 5.91
N TYR A 190 23.54 -16.26 6.16
CA TYR A 190 23.53 -16.89 7.47
C TYR A 190 24.73 -16.43 8.29
N LYS A 191 24.60 -16.50 9.61
CA LYS A 191 25.67 -16.35 10.59
C LYS A 191 25.56 -17.44 11.62
N ASN A 192 26.72 -17.92 12.08
CA ASN A 192 26.71 -18.76 13.26
C ASN A 192 26.37 -17.89 14.50
N PRO A 193 25.34 -18.23 15.29
CA PRO A 193 24.92 -17.41 16.44
C PRO A 193 26.01 -17.17 17.48
N LEU A 194 26.98 -18.08 17.61
CA LEU A 194 28.08 -17.99 18.57
C LEU A 194 29.32 -17.30 17.97
N THR A 195 29.84 -17.82 16.85
CA THR A 195 31.09 -17.30 16.26
C THR A 195 30.88 -16.03 15.44
N LYS A 196 29.63 -15.70 15.10
CA LYS A 196 29.21 -14.58 14.24
C LYS A 196 29.80 -14.60 12.83
N LEU A 197 30.43 -15.70 12.43
CA LEU A 197 31.00 -15.88 11.10
C LEU A 197 29.88 -16.01 10.05
N PRO A 198 29.88 -15.16 9.00
CA PRO A 198 28.86 -15.20 7.97
C PRO A 198 29.12 -16.32 6.95
N SER A 199 28.06 -16.87 6.37
CA SER A 199 28.10 -17.79 5.24
C SER A 199 26.85 -17.69 4.37
N ASN A 200 27.00 -17.93 3.08
CA ASN A 200 25.86 -18.11 2.18
C ASN A 200 25.31 -19.56 2.22
N LYS A 201 25.94 -20.46 2.98
CA LYS A 201 25.54 -21.87 3.08
C LYS A 201 25.15 -22.19 4.52
N LEU A 202 23.88 -22.57 4.70
CA LEU A 202 23.28 -22.90 6.01
C LEU A 202 24.18 -23.83 6.83
N LYS A 203 24.69 -24.91 6.23
CA LYS A 203 25.52 -25.92 6.91
C LYS A 203 26.75 -25.38 7.65
N TYR A 204 27.30 -24.24 7.23
CA TYR A 204 28.48 -23.63 7.87
C TYR A 204 28.12 -22.64 8.98
N SER A 205 26.84 -22.33 9.14
CA SER A 205 26.32 -21.37 10.11
C SER A 205 25.41 -21.99 11.16
N LEU A 206 25.01 -23.26 11.02
CA LEU A 206 24.21 -23.95 12.03
C LEU A 206 24.97 -24.08 13.36
N LEU A 207 24.29 -23.77 14.46
CA LEU A 207 24.69 -24.07 15.82
C LEU A 207 23.70 -25.08 16.39
N LYS A 208 24.19 -26.22 16.89
CA LYS A 208 23.34 -27.12 17.68
C LYS A 208 22.94 -26.40 18.97
N LEU A 209 21.65 -26.45 19.33
CA LEU A 209 21.14 -25.75 20.50
C LEU A 209 21.84 -26.19 21.80
N GLU A 210 22.18 -27.48 21.93
CA GLU A 210 22.94 -28.03 23.07
C GLU A 210 24.32 -27.35 23.29
N ASN A 211 24.91 -26.82 22.21
CA ASN A 211 26.20 -26.13 22.26
C ASN A 211 26.04 -24.63 22.57
N TYR A 212 24.82 -24.11 22.65
CA TYR A 212 24.56 -22.69 22.92
C TYR A 212 24.40 -22.45 24.43
N VAL A 213 25.49 -22.63 25.18
CA VAL A 213 25.50 -22.59 26.66
C VAL A 213 24.87 -21.33 27.25
N ASN A 214 25.14 -20.16 26.66
CA ASN A 214 24.64 -18.86 27.11
C ASN A 214 23.69 -18.25 26.07
N ASP A 215 22.67 -19.00 25.63
CA ASP A 215 21.66 -18.48 24.70
C ASP A 215 20.82 -17.37 25.37
N PRO A 216 20.92 -16.11 24.92
CA PRO A 216 20.16 -15.00 25.50
C PRO A 216 18.64 -15.17 25.34
N LYS A 217 18.20 -16.05 24.44
CA LYS A 217 16.79 -16.30 24.12
C LYS A 217 16.33 -17.70 24.53
N ALA A 218 17.08 -18.41 25.38
CA ALA A 218 16.79 -19.80 25.76
C ALA A 218 15.34 -20.04 26.20
N LYS A 219 14.74 -19.06 26.91
CA LYS A 219 13.35 -19.14 27.41
C LYS A 219 12.28 -19.05 26.32
N PHE A 220 12.63 -18.54 25.15
CA PHE A 220 11.71 -18.25 24.05
C PHE A 220 11.86 -19.22 22.88
N ARG A 221 12.90 -20.06 22.88
CA ARG A 221 13.12 -21.05 21.83
C ARG A 221 11.96 -22.02 21.74
N ALA A 222 11.56 -22.36 20.51
CA ALA A 222 10.64 -23.43 20.26
C ALA A 222 11.12 -24.73 20.94
N LYS A 223 10.19 -25.43 21.58
CA LYS A 223 10.48 -26.63 22.39
C LYS A 223 11.25 -27.71 21.62
N ASP A 224 10.95 -27.87 20.34
CA ASP A 224 11.54 -28.89 19.47
C ASP A 224 12.72 -28.37 18.62
N ALA A 225 13.21 -27.16 18.93
CA ALA A 225 14.37 -26.60 18.24
C ALA A 225 15.62 -27.43 18.52
N PHE A 226 16.33 -27.81 17.46
CA PHE A 226 17.55 -28.60 17.55
C PHE A 226 18.77 -27.85 17.02
N TYR A 227 18.58 -27.03 15.98
CA TYR A 227 19.58 -26.10 15.48
C TYR A 227 19.09 -24.67 15.52
N ILE A 228 20.02 -23.74 15.67
CA ILE A 228 19.83 -22.30 15.56
C ILE A 228 20.76 -21.75 14.47
N VAL A 229 20.27 -20.80 13.69
CA VAL A 229 21.09 -20.01 12.77
C VAL A 229 20.64 -18.56 12.80
N GLU A 230 21.60 -17.63 12.83
CA GLU A 230 21.28 -16.21 12.67
C GLU A 230 21.17 -15.90 11.17
N VAL A 231 20.18 -15.09 10.80
CA VAL A 231 19.96 -14.59 9.45
C VAL A 231 20.15 -13.08 9.44
N GLU A 232 21.00 -12.58 8.56
CA GLU A 232 21.02 -11.16 8.19
C GLU A 232 20.34 -10.99 6.84
N MET A 233 19.25 -10.23 6.83
CA MET A 233 18.41 -10.04 5.66
C MET A 233 18.28 -8.56 5.31
N THR A 234 18.49 -8.24 4.05
CA THR A 234 18.12 -6.94 3.48
C THR A 234 16.84 -7.13 2.66
N VAL A 235 15.83 -6.31 2.94
CA VAL A 235 14.58 -6.26 2.18
C VAL A 235 14.51 -4.92 1.46
N GLU A 236 14.17 -4.95 0.18
CA GLU A 236 13.98 -3.76 -0.65
C GLU A 236 12.48 -3.53 -0.83
N LEU A 237 12.03 -2.32 -0.51
CA LEU A 237 10.63 -1.93 -0.52
C LEU A 237 10.38 -0.87 -1.58
N LEU A 238 9.19 -0.89 -2.17
CA LEU A 238 8.75 0.20 -3.02
C LEU A 238 8.57 1.46 -2.15
N TYR A 239 9.17 2.56 -2.58
CA TYR A 239 9.06 3.87 -1.94
C TYR A 239 8.41 4.84 -2.92
N GLY A 240 7.33 5.51 -2.49
CA GLY A 240 6.58 6.43 -3.33
C GLY A 240 7.46 7.56 -3.88
N ASP A 241 7.19 7.97 -5.12
CA ASP A 241 7.95 9.01 -5.82
C ASP A 241 7.97 10.34 -5.03
N LYS A 242 9.18 10.89 -4.83
CA LYS A 242 9.36 12.32 -4.58
C LYS A 242 9.38 13.13 -5.89
N ASP A 243 9.43 12.48 -7.05
CA ASP A 243 9.62 13.13 -8.35
C ASP A 243 9.05 12.25 -9.50
N PRO A 244 8.14 12.74 -10.36
CA PRO A 244 7.45 11.96 -11.38
C PRO A 244 8.33 11.75 -12.62
N LYS A 245 9.45 11.05 -12.47
CA LYS A 245 10.29 10.63 -13.62
C LYS A 245 10.05 9.16 -13.93
N PRO A 246 9.73 8.81 -15.19
CA PRO A 246 9.58 7.42 -15.59
C PRO A 246 10.91 6.66 -15.42
N ASN A 247 10.84 5.41 -14.95
CA ASN A 247 11.92 4.42 -14.84
C ASN A 247 12.88 4.48 -13.64
N ARG A 248 12.40 4.69 -12.41
CA ARG A 248 13.24 4.44 -11.22
C ARG A 248 12.70 3.34 -10.31
N LEU A 249 13.12 2.10 -10.60
CA LEU A 249 13.31 1.08 -9.56
C LEU A 249 14.49 1.45 -8.60
N ASP A 250 15.32 2.43 -8.96
CA ASP A 250 16.49 2.90 -8.20
C ASP A 250 16.18 3.65 -6.89
N SER A 251 14.90 3.90 -6.58
CA SER A 251 14.43 4.54 -5.34
C SER A 251 14.02 3.54 -4.25
N ALA A 252 14.30 2.24 -4.44
CA ALA A 252 13.94 1.20 -3.48
C ALA A 252 14.51 1.49 -2.07
N TYR A 253 13.61 1.53 -1.09
CA TYR A 253 13.99 1.74 0.30
C TYR A 253 14.45 0.42 0.91
N LYS A 254 15.68 0.39 1.41
CA LYS A 254 16.29 -0.84 1.95
C LYS A 254 16.21 -0.83 3.46
N ILE A 255 15.75 -1.94 4.02
CA ILE A 255 15.73 -2.19 5.45
C ILE A 255 16.47 -3.49 5.77
N ASN A 256 17.19 -3.51 6.90
CA ASN A 256 17.96 -4.67 7.33
C ASN A 256 17.35 -5.27 8.60
N TYR A 257 17.15 -6.58 8.58
CA TYR A 257 16.68 -7.37 9.70
C TYR A 257 17.71 -8.43 10.08
N SER A 258 17.84 -8.67 11.38
CA SER A 258 18.58 -9.77 11.96
C SER A 258 17.68 -10.53 12.91
N TYR A 259 17.72 -11.86 12.83
CA TYR A 259 16.92 -12.75 13.64
C TYR A 259 17.52 -14.15 13.65
N ASP A 260 17.17 -14.94 14.66
CA ASP A 260 17.47 -16.35 14.69
C ASP A 260 16.33 -17.14 14.04
N LEU A 261 16.68 -18.18 13.28
CA LEU A 261 15.76 -19.24 12.89
C LEU A 261 16.01 -20.48 13.76
N GLU A 262 14.90 -21.12 14.15
CA GLU A 262 14.87 -22.32 14.95
C GLU A 262 14.45 -23.48 14.06
N ILE A 263 15.32 -24.49 14.01
CA ILE A 263 15.22 -25.59 13.06
C ILE A 263 15.15 -26.90 13.84
N ASP A 264 14.19 -27.75 13.51
CA ASP A 264 14.03 -29.08 14.12
C ASP A 264 15.10 -30.08 13.63
N ARG A 265 15.04 -31.32 14.13
CA ARG A 265 15.97 -32.40 13.71
C ARG A 265 15.81 -32.81 12.24
N ASN A 266 14.67 -32.53 11.63
CA ASN A 266 14.33 -32.88 10.26
C ASN A 266 14.72 -31.76 9.26
N GLY A 267 15.16 -30.60 9.76
CA GLY A 267 15.51 -29.44 8.93
C GLY A 267 14.35 -28.49 8.66
N ASN A 268 13.21 -28.63 9.34
CA ASN A 268 12.09 -27.70 9.22
C ASN A 268 12.32 -26.45 10.06
N ILE A 269 12.01 -25.28 9.50
CA ILE A 269 11.94 -24.03 10.27
C ILE A 269 10.64 -24.08 11.10
N ILE A 270 10.77 -24.07 12.42
CA ILE A 270 9.63 -24.22 13.36
C ILE A 270 9.40 -22.98 14.22
N GLY A 271 10.31 -22.01 14.16
CA GLY A 271 10.25 -20.82 14.99
C GLY A 271 11.42 -19.90 14.71
N GLY A 272 11.49 -18.82 15.47
CA GLY A 272 12.55 -17.85 15.36
C GLY A 272 12.34 -16.69 16.31
N GLU A 273 13.42 -15.94 16.52
CA GLU A 273 13.46 -14.88 17.51
C GLU A 273 14.19 -13.65 16.96
N TRP A 274 13.53 -12.49 16.98
CA TRP A 274 14.10 -11.24 16.46
C TRP A 274 15.38 -10.84 17.21
N ILE A 275 16.36 -10.32 16.48
CA ILE A 275 17.55 -9.64 17.05
C ILE A 275 17.42 -8.15 16.81
N THR A 276 17.04 -7.76 15.59
CA THR A 276 16.69 -6.36 15.30
C THR A 276 15.48 -5.98 16.13
N LYS A 277 15.61 -4.90 16.89
CA LYS A 277 14.52 -4.34 17.69
C LYS A 277 13.34 -3.95 16.79
N TYR A 278 13.61 -3.16 15.75
CA TYR A 278 12.62 -2.66 14.81
C TYR A 278 12.35 -3.69 13.70
N HIS A 279 11.17 -4.30 13.68
CA HIS A 279 10.76 -5.31 12.71
C HIS A 279 9.28 -5.11 12.32
N PRO A 280 8.78 -5.69 11.22
CA PRO A 280 7.40 -5.46 10.79
C PRO A 280 6.38 -5.93 11.83
N ASP A 281 5.40 -5.09 12.14
CA ASP A 281 4.26 -5.44 12.99
C ASP A 281 3.45 -6.56 12.31
N PHE A 282 3.10 -6.31 11.05
CA PHE A 282 2.30 -7.22 10.24
C PHE A 282 2.73 -7.23 8.78
N THR A 283 2.37 -8.32 8.12
CA THR A 283 2.47 -8.50 6.68
C THR A 283 1.11 -8.89 6.14
N TRP A 284 0.74 -8.42 4.97
CA TRP A 284 -0.56 -8.72 4.39
C TRP A 284 -0.53 -8.75 2.87
N MET A 285 -1.54 -9.39 2.32
CA MET A 285 -1.74 -9.52 0.88
C MET A 285 -3.23 -9.58 0.56
N ILE A 286 -3.55 -9.45 -0.72
CA ILE A 286 -4.87 -9.76 -1.27
C ILE A 286 -4.84 -11.12 -1.95
N LYS A 287 -6.00 -11.78 -2.08
CA LYS A 287 -6.10 -12.99 -2.91
C LYS A 287 -5.74 -12.64 -4.34
N GLU A 288 -4.95 -13.48 -5.00
CA GLU A 288 -4.73 -13.35 -6.44
C GLU A 288 -6.07 -13.41 -7.20
N GLY A 289 -6.19 -12.54 -8.21
CA GLY A 289 -7.44 -12.38 -8.96
C GLY A 289 -8.52 -11.59 -8.22
N THR A 290 -8.25 -11.03 -7.03
CA THR A 290 -9.17 -10.07 -6.41
C THR A 290 -9.30 -8.85 -7.29
N SER A 291 -10.54 -8.41 -7.49
CA SER A 291 -10.85 -7.15 -8.17
C SER A 291 -11.45 -6.18 -7.14
N PRO A 292 -11.06 -4.90 -7.13
CA PRO A 292 -11.69 -3.88 -6.30
C PRO A 292 -13.01 -3.39 -6.92
N SER A 293 -13.75 -4.26 -7.59
CA SER A 293 -15.00 -3.92 -8.27
C SER A 293 -16.08 -3.54 -7.26
N THR A 294 -16.89 -2.55 -7.63
CA THR A 294 -18.10 -2.19 -6.90
C THR A 294 -19.25 -3.12 -7.28
N THR A 295 -20.38 -3.02 -6.57
CA THR A 295 -21.61 -3.72 -6.98
C THR A 295 -22.13 -3.17 -8.31
N GLU A 296 -21.90 -1.89 -8.58
CA GLU A 296 -22.25 -1.22 -9.83
C GLU A 296 -21.43 -1.74 -11.02
N ASP A 297 -20.16 -2.10 -10.80
CA ASP A 297 -19.29 -2.66 -11.85
C ASP A 297 -19.83 -3.99 -12.42
N ILE A 298 -20.63 -4.75 -11.65
CA ILE A 298 -21.25 -6.03 -12.10
C ILE A 298 -22.15 -5.84 -13.32
N PHE A 299 -22.73 -4.65 -13.48
CA PHE A 299 -23.67 -4.35 -14.57
C PHE A 299 -23.00 -3.74 -15.81
N LEU A 300 -21.67 -3.54 -15.75
CA LEU A 300 -20.91 -2.95 -16.85
C LEU A 300 -20.41 -4.03 -17.79
N LYS A 301 -20.26 -3.68 -19.07
CA LYS A 301 -19.75 -4.59 -20.10
C LYS A 301 -18.24 -4.76 -19.96
N ASP A 302 -17.71 -5.88 -20.45
CA ASP A 302 -16.27 -6.18 -20.40
C ASP A 302 -15.40 -5.25 -21.26
N PHE A 303 -15.99 -4.61 -22.29
CA PHE A 303 -15.25 -3.70 -23.16
C PHE A 303 -15.01 -2.35 -22.47
N LEU A 304 -13.74 -1.99 -22.32
CA LEU A 304 -13.32 -0.71 -21.74
C LEU A 304 -13.72 0.48 -22.60
N TRP A 305 -13.98 1.60 -21.94
CA TRP A 305 -14.31 2.86 -22.58
C TRP A 305 -13.08 3.48 -23.27
N ASP A 306 -13.26 3.95 -24.51
CA ASP A 306 -12.18 4.47 -25.34
C ASP A 306 -11.85 5.96 -25.13
N GLY A 307 -12.60 6.65 -24.27
CA GLY A 307 -12.41 8.07 -23.98
C GLY A 307 -12.89 9.03 -25.06
N LYS A 308 -13.29 8.56 -26.25
CA LYS A 308 -13.55 9.43 -27.43
C LYS A 308 -14.95 10.01 -27.46
N THR A 309 -15.88 9.36 -26.77
CA THR A 309 -17.26 9.80 -26.63
C THR A 309 -17.64 9.85 -25.16
N PRO A 310 -18.61 10.70 -24.76
CA PRO A 310 -19.11 10.68 -23.39
C PRO A 310 -19.59 9.29 -23.01
N LEU A 311 -19.38 8.90 -21.75
CA LEU A 311 -19.98 7.69 -21.20
C LEU A 311 -21.50 7.73 -21.40
N ASP A 312 -22.08 6.59 -21.77
CA ASP A 312 -23.52 6.50 -21.95
C ASP A 312 -24.28 6.81 -20.64
N TYR A 313 -25.58 7.10 -20.77
CA TYR A 313 -26.39 7.47 -19.61
C TYR A 313 -26.41 6.40 -18.51
N TYR A 314 -26.38 5.12 -18.88
CA TYR A 314 -26.44 4.02 -17.93
C TYR A 314 -25.15 3.93 -17.10
N VAL A 315 -23.98 3.97 -17.75
CA VAL A 315 -22.68 3.99 -17.06
C VAL A 315 -22.55 5.22 -16.15
N ARG A 316 -23.01 6.39 -16.61
CA ARG A 316 -23.03 7.61 -15.77
C ARG A 316 -23.93 7.48 -14.55
N SER A 317 -25.07 6.84 -14.68
CA SER A 317 -25.98 6.57 -13.55
C SER A 317 -25.36 5.63 -12.52
N LEU A 318 -24.68 4.58 -12.97
CA LEU A 318 -23.96 3.66 -12.10
C LEU A 318 -22.79 4.35 -11.39
N GLY A 319 -22.01 5.16 -12.12
CA GLY A 319 -20.93 5.97 -11.55
C GLY A 319 -21.40 6.91 -10.45
N LYS A 320 -22.54 7.58 -10.66
CA LYS A 320 -23.23 8.39 -9.65
C LYS A 320 -23.64 7.60 -8.40
N GLN A 321 -24.15 6.38 -8.58
CA GLN A 321 -24.56 5.52 -7.47
C GLN A 321 -23.37 5.05 -6.63
N ALA A 322 -22.29 4.61 -7.29
CA ALA A 322 -21.04 4.26 -6.63
C ALA A 322 -20.45 5.47 -5.88
N ALA A 323 -20.43 6.65 -6.51
CA ALA A 323 -19.90 7.88 -5.91
C ALA A 323 -20.63 8.26 -4.62
N LYS A 324 -21.96 8.14 -4.58
CA LYS A 324 -22.76 8.37 -3.36
C LYS A 324 -22.38 7.45 -2.20
N LYS A 325 -21.84 6.27 -2.48
CA LYS A 325 -21.31 5.31 -1.49
C LYS A 325 -19.84 5.57 -1.13
N GLY A 326 -19.21 6.60 -1.69
CA GLY A 326 -17.77 6.86 -1.53
C GLY A 326 -16.89 5.91 -2.35
N LYS A 327 -17.45 5.30 -3.40
CA LYS A 327 -16.77 4.30 -4.23
C LYS A 327 -16.51 4.82 -5.63
N VAL A 328 -15.43 4.32 -6.22
CA VAL A 328 -15.05 4.61 -7.62
C VAL A 328 -15.21 3.32 -8.43
N LEU A 329 -15.78 3.42 -9.63
CA LEU A 329 -15.93 2.29 -10.53
C LEU A 329 -14.56 1.82 -10.99
N GLU A 330 -14.27 0.53 -10.81
CA GLU A 330 -13.03 -0.06 -11.31
C GLU A 330 -12.99 0.02 -12.85
N TYR A 331 -14.14 -0.15 -13.51
CA TYR A 331 -14.29 -0.03 -14.95
C TYR A 331 -13.69 1.27 -15.51
N ILE A 332 -13.92 2.40 -14.85
CA ILE A 332 -13.41 3.71 -15.29
C ILE A 332 -11.90 3.79 -15.08
N VAL A 333 -11.39 3.31 -13.94
CA VAL A 333 -9.95 3.28 -13.67
C VAL A 333 -9.22 2.42 -14.68
N ARG A 334 -9.71 1.20 -14.96
CA ARG A 334 -9.15 0.31 -15.99
C ARG A 334 -9.17 0.95 -17.37
N SER A 335 -10.27 1.61 -17.74
CA SER A 335 -10.39 2.31 -19.02
C SER A 335 -9.34 3.42 -19.14
N LEU A 336 -9.17 4.27 -18.12
CA LEU A 336 -8.17 5.32 -18.11
C LEU A 336 -6.74 4.78 -18.18
N ILE A 337 -6.44 3.70 -17.45
CA ILE A 337 -5.13 3.04 -17.49
C ILE A 337 -4.85 2.49 -18.89
N GLU A 338 -5.82 1.84 -19.53
CA GLU A 338 -5.67 1.31 -20.89
C GLU A 338 -5.29 2.41 -21.89
N LEU A 339 -5.91 3.59 -21.76
CA LEU A 339 -5.61 4.75 -22.61
C LEU A 339 -4.20 5.32 -22.40
N THR A 340 -3.54 5.01 -21.29
CA THR A 340 -2.15 5.43 -21.04
C THR A 340 -1.12 4.58 -21.77
N LYS A 341 -1.49 3.37 -22.22
CA LYS A 341 -0.55 2.48 -22.91
C LYS A 341 -0.07 3.13 -24.21
N GLU A 342 1.19 2.88 -24.55
CA GLU A 342 1.70 3.16 -25.89
C GLU A 342 1.05 2.18 -26.87
N LYS A 343 0.65 2.68 -28.05
CA LYS A 343 0.06 1.86 -29.11
C LYS A 343 1.13 1.32 -30.03
#